data_AF-A0A914YUF9-F1
#
_entry.id   AF-A0A914YUF9-F1
#
_cell.length_a   1.000
_cell.length_b   1.000
_cell.length_c   1.000
_cell.angle_alpha   90.00
_cell.angle_beta   90.00
_cell.angle_gamma   90.00
#
_symmetry.space_group_name_H-M   'P 1'
#
loop_
_entity.id
_entity.type
_entity.pdbx_description
1 polymer ?
#
loop_
_entity_poly.entity_id
_entity_poly.type
_entity_poly.pdbx_seq_one_letter_code
_entity_poly.pdbx_strand_id
1 'polypeptide(L)'
;MADRIFADLARSIKGLKELRDEYMILFHQHPAPWSNIVKVSFRAQQQLLQENLNYWDECISKLENKASRYLDLDAPALKTAADIPTPTPTLSTPNVNIQKFDGDFLKWKSFKQRFDHSIHLKNYPNVEKMIALLGLLEGDALAEVQGFEVSSENYLSVYETLEERFGNDQILISQLQTKLRSIPPAKQEARSIRDTVNAVTNMVRQLQNLNVDTNNIATILDVIEKMPQESRIKLRIFSMSSRNVTIDQILQKMKDTAFEVEVVAADEKEHSARKINEQTSKVPFKPTSPNERQFQNWNSQEDTLILELKNDVQDKRWTKRKVLKFIASTFDPLGMLSPVSIKGKIFMQNLFQKLLSWDTPLSDELQKEWQEIVRNWKGNVTIPRKLVHGTMPEKDSIEIHAFADASKIAYCACVYLRMKTSKGHESVLVFAKTRLHPLSKTLTIPKMEVMGIWLASKIASFVQKEMKLETSRKFIWTDSQISFYWFQKLPKDVFVCNRLKDVLASNVELLFVPGTLNPADLGTRGVSIEELNEAKCWWHGPQFLQETQDKWPKTKDVTQTINALISISSNQDDTIVLQNVEMIRKYEIEKDLRRCSCRKPQGGGNNYS
;
A
#
# COMPACT_ATOMS: atom_id res chain seq x y z
N MET A 1 8.93 23.93 13.19
CA MET A 1 7.73 23.60 12.37
C MET A 1 7.69 22.11 12.06
N ALA A 2 8.82 21.52 11.66
CA ALA A 2 8.94 20.09 11.41
C ALA A 2 8.76 19.20 12.67
N ASP A 3 9.25 19.60 13.84
CA ASP A 3 8.98 18.88 15.11
C ASP A 3 7.49 18.78 15.44
N ARG A 4 6.72 19.82 15.11
CA ARG A 4 5.26 19.85 15.30
C ARG A 4 4.56 18.91 14.32
N ILE A 5 5.01 18.88 13.07
CA ILE A 5 4.54 17.95 12.03
C ILE A 5 4.88 16.49 12.41
N PHE A 6 6.07 16.25 12.94
CA PHE A 6 6.51 14.93 13.40
C PHE A 6 5.70 14.45 14.60
N ALA A 7 5.47 15.32 15.59
CA ALA A 7 4.61 15.02 16.73
C ALA A 7 3.14 14.79 16.33
N ASP A 8 2.64 15.49 15.31
CA ASP A 8 1.31 15.28 14.74
C ASP A 8 1.20 13.99 13.89
N LEU A 9 2.29 13.57 13.25
CA LEU A 9 2.39 12.33 12.49
C LEU A 9 2.59 11.10 13.39
N ALA A 10 3.32 11.23 14.50
CA ALA A 10 3.45 10.19 15.51
C ALA A 10 2.11 9.97 16.25
N ARG A 11 1.41 11.06 16.62
CA ARG A 11 0.02 10.99 17.11
C ARG A 11 -0.89 10.39 16.04
N SER A 12 -0.79 10.90 14.81
CA SER A 12 -1.10 10.26 13.51
C SER A 12 -1.22 8.74 13.52
N ILE A 13 -0.07 8.12 13.71
CA ILE A 13 0.13 6.67 13.67
C ILE A 13 -0.48 6.00 14.90
N LYS A 14 -0.29 6.57 16.10
CA LYS A 14 -0.84 6.04 17.35
C LYS A 14 -2.36 5.92 17.31
N GLY A 15 -3.06 6.98 16.86
CA GLY A 15 -4.52 6.97 16.74
C GLY A 15 -5.05 5.97 15.71
N LEU A 16 -4.31 5.70 14.63
CA LEU A 16 -4.66 4.65 13.66
C LEU A 16 -4.53 3.25 14.27
N LYS A 17 -3.46 2.99 15.03
CA LYS A 17 -3.25 1.71 15.72
C LYS A 17 -4.35 1.47 16.75
N GLU A 18 -4.68 2.47 17.57
CA GLU A 18 -5.78 2.41 18.53
C GLU A 18 -7.13 2.14 17.86
N LEU A 19 -7.43 2.78 16.72
CA LEU A 19 -8.67 2.55 15.98
C LEU A 19 -8.71 1.19 15.27
N ARG A 20 -7.56 0.70 14.79
CA ARG A 20 -7.41 -0.67 14.28
C ARG A 20 -7.74 -1.68 15.37
N ASP A 21 -7.22 -1.47 16.57
CA ASP A 21 -7.43 -2.37 17.71
C ASP A 21 -8.87 -2.26 18.25
N GLU A 22 -9.48 -1.07 18.30
CA GLU A 22 -10.92 -0.90 18.59
C GLU A 22 -11.80 -1.61 17.55
N TYR A 23 -11.45 -1.54 16.26
CA TYR A 23 -12.16 -2.21 15.17
C TYR A 23 -12.04 -3.75 15.28
N MET A 24 -10.88 -4.27 15.68
CA MET A 24 -10.67 -5.69 15.99
C MET A 24 -11.50 -6.16 17.18
N ILE A 25 -11.55 -5.37 18.26
CA ILE A 25 -12.38 -5.67 19.43
C ILE A 25 -13.86 -5.72 19.05
N LEU A 26 -14.35 -4.76 18.27
CA LEU A 26 -15.73 -4.75 17.78
C LEU A 26 -16.04 -5.99 16.93
N PHE A 27 -15.12 -6.42 16.05
CA PHE A 27 -15.33 -7.61 15.23
C PHE A 27 -15.41 -8.90 16.07
N HIS A 28 -14.55 -9.05 17.07
CA HIS A 28 -14.52 -10.24 17.94
C HIS A 28 -15.65 -10.30 18.97
N GLN A 29 -16.30 -9.17 19.29
CA GLN A 29 -17.46 -9.11 20.20
C GLN A 29 -18.78 -9.59 19.56
N HIS A 30 -18.82 -9.84 18.23
CA HIS A 30 -20.03 -10.25 17.51
C HIS A 30 -19.90 -11.57 16.71
N PRO A 31 -19.51 -12.71 17.30
CA PRO A 31 -19.48 -13.99 16.59
C PRO A 31 -20.87 -14.65 16.63
N ALA A 32 -21.70 -14.49 15.60
CA ALA A 32 -22.98 -15.20 15.52
C ALA A 32 -22.86 -16.59 14.87
N PRO A 33 -23.65 -17.59 15.31
CA PRO A 33 -23.66 -18.94 14.79
C PRO A 33 -24.55 -19.04 13.54
N TRP A 34 -24.04 -19.58 12.43
CA TRP A 34 -24.86 -19.81 11.23
C TRP A 34 -24.56 -21.15 10.54
N SER A 35 -25.63 -21.91 10.29
CA SER A 35 -25.66 -23.18 9.58
C SER A 35 -25.58 -22.97 8.05
N ASN A 36 -24.61 -23.67 7.44
CA ASN A 36 -24.40 -24.08 6.04
C ASN A 36 -24.63 -23.13 4.84
N ILE A 37 -25.41 -22.05 4.90
CA ILE A 37 -25.54 -21.04 3.81
C ILE A 37 -24.57 -19.84 4.04
N VAL A 38 -24.12 -19.63 5.28
CA VAL A 38 -23.33 -18.46 5.72
C VAL A 38 -21.83 -18.77 5.95
N LYS A 39 -21.39 -20.03 5.83
CA LYS A 39 -19.95 -20.38 5.94
C LYS A 39 -19.07 -19.58 4.96
N VAL A 40 -19.68 -19.16 3.85
CA VAL A 40 -19.13 -18.26 2.84
C VAL A 40 -19.01 -16.83 3.37
N SER A 41 -20.08 -16.23 3.89
CA SER A 41 -20.05 -14.82 4.30
C SER A 41 -19.14 -14.58 5.50
N PHE A 42 -19.02 -15.51 6.45
CA PHE A 42 -18.11 -15.35 7.59
C PHE A 42 -16.64 -15.43 7.17
N ARG A 43 -16.28 -16.38 6.29
CA ARG A 43 -14.92 -16.46 5.72
C ARG A 43 -14.60 -15.25 4.84
N ALA A 44 -15.54 -14.84 4.00
CA ALA A 44 -15.46 -13.62 3.20
C ALA A 44 -15.32 -12.36 4.08
N GLN A 45 -16.06 -12.28 5.19
CA GLN A 45 -15.97 -11.20 6.17
C GLN A 45 -14.63 -11.20 6.92
N GLN A 46 -14.13 -12.37 7.32
CA GLN A 46 -12.80 -12.52 7.91
C GLN A 46 -11.69 -12.16 6.91
N GLN A 47 -11.86 -12.55 5.65
CA GLN A 47 -10.91 -12.21 4.59
C GLN A 47 -10.97 -10.71 4.24
N LEU A 48 -12.15 -10.09 4.17
CA LEU A 48 -12.33 -8.65 3.98
C LEU A 48 -11.80 -7.86 5.18
N LEU A 49 -12.01 -8.35 6.40
CA LEU A 49 -11.40 -7.79 7.60
C LEU A 49 -9.89 -7.86 7.49
N GLN A 50 -9.33 -9.03 7.18
CA GLN A 50 -7.89 -9.21 7.01
C GLN A 50 -7.33 -8.32 5.89
N GLU A 51 -8.01 -8.21 4.76
CA GLU A 51 -7.63 -7.31 3.66
C GLU A 51 -7.70 -5.84 4.08
N ASN A 52 -8.71 -5.44 4.86
CA ASN A 52 -8.82 -4.09 5.40
C ASN A 52 -7.74 -3.81 6.44
N LEU A 53 -7.43 -4.77 7.33
CA LEU A 53 -6.34 -4.68 8.31
C LEU A 53 -4.99 -4.59 7.62
N ASN A 54 -4.75 -5.44 6.61
CA ASN A 54 -3.54 -5.40 5.79
C ASN A 54 -3.41 -4.05 5.08
N TYR A 55 -4.52 -3.48 4.59
CA TYR A 55 -4.53 -2.13 4.02
C TYR A 55 -4.23 -1.04 5.07
N TRP A 56 -4.78 -1.16 6.28
CA TRP A 56 -4.47 -0.27 7.39
C TRP A 56 -2.99 -0.36 7.78
N ASP A 57 -2.44 -1.57 7.91
CA ASP A 57 -1.05 -1.83 8.23
C ASP A 57 -0.12 -1.33 7.10
N GLU A 58 -0.49 -1.49 5.83
CA GLU A 58 0.22 -0.91 4.68
C GLU A 58 0.19 0.63 4.70
N CYS A 59 -0.95 1.24 5.06
CA CYS A 59 -1.06 2.69 5.21
C CYS A 59 -0.23 3.21 6.39
N ILE A 60 -0.24 2.50 7.52
CA ILE A 60 0.59 2.80 8.69
C ILE A 60 2.06 2.71 8.32
N SER A 61 2.48 1.63 7.66
CA SER A 61 3.86 1.44 7.18
C SER A 61 4.30 2.54 6.21
N LYS A 62 3.44 2.95 5.27
CA LYS A 62 3.74 4.08 4.36
C LYS A 62 3.89 5.40 5.11
N LEU A 63 3.08 5.64 6.14
CA LEU A 63 3.18 6.83 6.99
C LEU A 63 4.42 6.80 7.89
N GLU A 64 4.77 5.64 8.46
CA GLU A 64 5.99 5.42 9.24
C GLU A 64 7.25 5.61 8.39
N ASN A 65 7.26 5.09 7.16
CA ASN A 65 8.34 5.31 6.20
C ASN A 65 8.45 6.79 5.79
N LYS A 66 7.32 7.47 5.61
CA LYS A 66 7.30 8.91 5.32
C LYS A 66 7.80 9.72 6.52
N ALA A 67 7.45 9.33 7.75
CA ALA A 67 7.94 9.94 8.98
C ALA A 67 9.47 9.77 9.14
N SER A 68 9.98 8.59 8.84
CA SER A 68 11.41 8.27 8.90
C SER A 68 12.23 9.11 7.92
N ARG A 69 11.70 9.36 6.71
CA ARG A 69 12.35 10.24 5.73
C ARG A 69 12.38 11.72 6.12
N TYR A 70 11.50 12.17 7.01
CA TYR A 70 11.55 13.53 7.56
C TYR A 70 12.56 13.65 8.71
N LEU A 71 12.74 12.60 9.51
CA LEU A 71 13.81 12.52 10.51
C LEU A 71 15.21 12.63 9.89
N ASP A 72 15.40 12.08 8.68
CA ASP A 72 16.66 12.19 7.95
C ASP A 72 16.92 13.59 7.36
N LEU A 73 15.90 14.45 7.26
CA LEU A 73 16.01 15.80 6.70
C LEU A 73 16.26 16.89 7.77
N ASP A 74 15.96 16.63 9.05
CA ASP A 74 16.14 17.56 10.19
C ASP A 74 17.33 17.21 11.09
N ALA A 75 18.44 16.76 10.52
CA ALA A 75 19.72 16.76 11.22
C ALA A 75 20.55 18.00 10.86
N PRO A 76 20.27 19.22 11.40
CA PRO A 76 21.21 20.30 11.30
C PRO A 76 22.35 20.11 12.31
N ALA A 77 23.56 20.23 11.79
CA ALA A 77 24.81 20.38 12.52
C ALA A 77 24.67 21.36 13.71
N LEU A 78 24.91 20.85 14.92
CA LEU A 78 25.23 21.69 16.07
C LEU A 78 26.68 22.16 15.93
N LYS A 79 26.85 23.30 15.25
CA LYS A 79 27.95 24.24 15.55
C LYS A 79 27.40 25.24 16.56
N THR A 80 27.87 25.19 17.80
CA THR A 80 27.70 26.25 18.78
C THR A 80 29.04 26.94 18.98
N ALA A 81 29.07 28.25 18.72
CA ALA A 81 30.14 29.15 19.13
C ALA A 81 29.50 30.34 19.86
N ALA A 82 29.87 30.53 21.12
CA ALA A 82 29.85 31.79 21.88
C ALA A 82 30.71 31.62 23.15
N ASP A 83 31.32 32.72 23.60
CA ASP A 83 32.64 32.86 24.23
C ASP A 83 32.84 32.53 25.73
N ILE A 84 34.05 32.00 26.01
CA ILE A 84 35.09 32.31 27.06
C ILE A 84 34.64 32.33 28.55
N PRO A 85 35.28 31.55 29.47
CA PRO A 85 36.69 31.75 29.85
C PRO A 85 37.58 30.51 29.98
N THR A 86 38.87 30.74 29.71
CA THR A 86 40.01 29.87 30.01
C THR A 86 39.95 29.26 31.41
N PRO A 87 40.07 27.93 31.50
CA PRO A 87 41.17 27.37 32.27
C PRO A 87 41.89 26.27 31.47
N THR A 88 43.21 26.33 31.50
CA THR A 88 44.13 25.28 31.04
C THR A 88 43.70 23.89 31.52
N PRO A 89 43.43 22.92 30.62
CA PRO A 89 43.40 21.51 30.97
C PRO A 89 44.72 20.88 30.53
N THR A 90 45.60 20.62 31.49
CA THR A 90 46.66 19.61 31.36
C THR A 90 45.99 18.25 31.18
N LEU A 91 45.82 17.81 29.93
CA LEU A 91 45.33 16.48 29.61
C LEU A 91 46.48 15.49 29.88
N SER A 92 46.42 14.83 31.04
CA SER A 92 47.23 13.65 31.32
C SER A 92 46.93 12.61 30.23
N THR A 93 47.98 12.16 29.55
CA THR A 93 47.94 11.28 28.39
C THR A 93 47.05 10.05 28.61
N PRO A 94 46.14 9.68 27.69
CA PRO A 94 45.56 8.36 27.70
C PRO A 94 46.67 7.35 27.35
N ASN A 95 46.87 6.35 28.19
CA ASN A 95 47.64 5.15 27.83
C ASN A 95 46.93 4.48 26.65
N VAL A 96 47.34 4.80 25.42
CA VAL A 96 46.85 4.15 24.21
C VAL A 96 47.52 2.77 24.16
N ASN A 97 46.77 1.74 24.54
CA ASN A 97 47.19 0.35 24.34
C ASN A 97 47.20 0.07 22.82
N ILE A 98 48.40 0.06 22.21
CA ILE A 98 48.57 -0.26 20.79
C ILE A 98 48.48 -1.78 20.64
N GLN A 99 47.53 -2.25 19.84
CA GLN A 99 47.38 -3.68 19.53
C GLN A 99 48.51 -4.14 18.62
N LYS A 100 48.98 -5.38 18.81
CA LYS A 100 49.97 -6.00 17.93
C LYS A 100 49.42 -6.16 16.51
N PHE A 101 50.32 -6.11 15.53
CA PHE A 101 50.01 -6.21 14.11
C PHE A 101 50.62 -7.48 13.52
N ASP A 102 49.75 -8.36 13.02
CA ASP A 102 50.04 -9.70 12.53
C ASP A 102 50.35 -9.79 11.03
N GLY A 103 50.21 -8.67 10.30
CA GLY A 103 50.33 -8.63 8.84
C GLY A 103 48.98 -8.60 8.09
N ASP A 104 47.84 -8.53 8.79
CA ASP A 104 46.54 -8.39 8.13
C ASP A 104 46.37 -6.99 7.51
N PHE A 105 46.37 -6.93 6.17
CA PHE A 105 46.19 -5.70 5.37
C PHE A 105 44.96 -4.87 5.80
N LEU A 106 43.89 -5.50 6.31
CA LEU A 106 42.69 -4.79 6.80
C LEU A 106 42.93 -4.00 8.09
N LYS A 107 43.88 -4.45 8.92
CA LYS A 107 44.22 -3.82 10.21
C LYS A 107 45.29 -2.75 10.06
N TRP A 108 46.03 -2.72 8.94
CA TRP A 108 47.17 -1.83 8.72
C TRP A 108 46.84 -0.35 8.92
N LYS A 109 45.79 0.20 8.27
CA LYS A 109 45.42 1.63 8.42
C LYS A 109 45.13 2.01 9.88
N SER A 110 44.44 1.12 10.61
CA SER A 110 44.09 1.33 12.02
C SER A 110 45.30 1.22 12.94
N PHE A 111 46.23 0.31 12.65
CA PHE A 111 47.49 0.16 13.36
C PHE A 111 48.40 1.36 13.12
N LYS A 112 48.62 1.72 11.85
CA LYS A 112 49.45 2.86 11.42
C LYS A 112 49.00 4.15 12.09
N GLN A 113 47.71 4.48 12.07
CA GLN A 113 47.21 5.69 12.74
C GLN A 113 47.53 5.74 14.24
N ARG A 114 47.39 4.60 14.95
CA ARG A 114 47.66 4.51 16.38
C ARG A 114 49.16 4.57 16.68
N PHE A 115 49.97 3.86 15.90
CA PHE A 115 51.42 3.88 15.99
C PHE A 115 51.97 5.26 15.65
N ASP A 116 51.41 5.92 14.63
CA ASP A 116 51.85 7.23 14.17
C ASP A 116 51.66 8.28 15.25
N HIS A 117 50.44 8.35 15.80
CA HIS A 117 50.09 9.30 16.84
C HIS A 117 50.81 9.02 18.16
N SER A 118 51.11 7.76 18.47
CA SER A 118 51.66 7.36 19.76
C SER A 118 53.19 7.37 19.79
N ILE A 119 53.84 7.07 18.66
CA ILE A 119 55.29 6.79 18.57
C ILE A 119 55.93 7.50 17.37
N HIS A 120 55.50 7.26 16.12
CA HIS A 120 56.21 7.74 14.91
C HIS A 120 56.31 9.28 14.85
N LEU A 121 55.20 9.98 15.11
CA LEU A 121 55.09 11.45 15.07
C LEU A 121 55.63 12.12 16.33
N LYS A 122 55.96 11.34 17.38
CA LYS A 122 56.58 11.86 18.60
C LYS A 122 58.09 11.95 18.44
N ASN A 123 58.73 12.86 19.17
CA ASN A 123 60.16 13.11 19.09
C ASN A 123 60.98 12.10 19.93
N TYR A 124 60.90 10.81 19.58
CA TYR A 124 61.74 9.75 20.15
C TYR A 124 62.92 9.41 19.24
N PRO A 125 64.06 8.93 19.77
CA PRO A 125 65.15 8.40 18.97
C PRO A 125 64.69 7.26 18.04
N ASN A 126 65.19 7.22 16.81
CA ASN A 126 64.81 6.22 15.82
C ASN A 126 65.03 4.77 16.30
N VAL A 127 66.08 4.51 17.10
CA VAL A 127 66.32 3.19 17.71
C VAL A 127 65.19 2.78 18.65
N GLU A 128 64.71 3.70 19.48
CA GLU A 128 63.60 3.43 20.41
C GLU A 128 62.28 3.23 19.67
N LYS A 129 62.05 4.00 18.60
CA LYS A 129 60.91 3.79 17.70
C LYS A 129 60.97 2.43 17.01
N MET A 130 62.16 1.97 16.61
CA MET A 130 62.37 0.67 15.99
C MET A 130 62.13 -0.49 16.96
N ILE A 131 62.64 -0.40 18.19
CA ILE A 131 62.39 -1.41 19.23
C ILE A 131 60.90 -1.49 19.56
N ALA A 132 60.23 -0.35 19.68
CA ALA A 132 58.80 -0.30 19.95
C ALA A 132 57.96 -0.83 18.77
N LEU A 133 58.36 -0.54 17.52
CA LEU A 133 57.72 -1.09 16.33
C LEU A 133 57.86 -2.61 16.30
N LEU A 134 59.08 -3.15 16.43
CA LEU A 134 59.33 -4.59 16.42
C LEU A 134 58.59 -5.33 17.55
N GLY A 135 58.46 -4.73 18.73
CA GLY A 135 57.69 -5.31 19.84
C GLY A 135 56.16 -5.37 19.60
N LEU A 136 55.66 -4.60 18.64
CA LEU A 136 54.27 -4.53 18.23
C LEU A 136 53.98 -5.33 16.94
N LEU A 137 54.99 -5.89 16.27
CA LEU A 137 54.81 -6.73 15.09
C LEU A 137 54.80 -8.22 15.48
N GLU A 138 53.95 -8.99 14.81
CA GLU A 138 53.91 -10.44 14.89
C GLU A 138 53.58 -11.05 13.52
N GLY A 139 53.70 -12.37 13.37
CA GLY A 139 53.35 -13.07 12.14
C GLY A 139 54.11 -12.58 10.89
N ASP A 140 53.37 -12.41 9.79
CA ASP A 140 53.91 -12.05 8.47
C ASP A 140 54.53 -10.65 8.45
N ALA A 141 54.08 -9.75 9.33
CA ALA A 141 54.63 -8.41 9.46
C ALA A 141 56.03 -8.42 10.11
N LEU A 142 56.25 -9.29 11.09
CA LEU A 142 57.56 -9.43 11.74
C LEU A 142 58.55 -10.17 10.82
N ALA A 143 58.09 -11.18 10.10
CA ALA A 143 58.91 -11.95 9.16
C ALA A 143 59.52 -11.06 8.06
N GLU A 144 58.80 -10.02 7.63
CA GLU A 144 59.28 -9.11 6.58
C GLU A 144 60.43 -8.22 7.01
N VAL A 145 60.48 -7.86 8.30
CA VAL A 145 61.45 -6.90 8.82
C VAL A 145 62.57 -7.56 9.64
N GLN A 146 62.53 -8.89 9.77
CA GLN A 146 63.51 -9.68 10.52
C GLN A 146 64.92 -9.63 9.91
N GLY A 147 65.05 -9.23 8.65
CA GLY A 147 66.33 -9.07 7.94
C GLY A 147 67.08 -7.75 8.23
N PHE A 148 66.48 -6.81 8.95
CA PHE A 148 67.10 -5.52 9.27
C PHE A 148 67.79 -5.55 10.64
N GLU A 149 69.02 -5.05 10.72
CA GLU A 149 69.70 -4.82 11.99
C GLU A 149 69.06 -3.65 12.75
N VAL A 150 68.91 -3.77 14.07
CA VAL A 150 68.34 -2.72 14.93
C VAL A 150 69.32 -1.54 15.01
N SER A 151 69.09 -0.51 14.19
CA SER A 151 69.91 0.71 14.12
C SER A 151 69.06 1.96 13.90
N SER A 152 69.60 3.13 14.23
CA SER A 152 68.92 4.43 14.01
C SER A 152 68.64 4.71 12.54
N GLU A 153 69.49 4.17 11.67
CA GLU A 153 69.53 4.40 10.23
C GLU A 153 68.50 3.54 9.50
N ASN A 154 68.26 2.32 10.01
CA ASN A 154 67.36 1.35 9.38
C ASN A 154 65.87 1.58 9.72
N TYR A 155 65.54 2.39 10.73
CA TYR A 155 64.16 2.60 11.17
C TYR A 155 63.24 3.10 10.05
N LEU A 156 63.68 4.12 9.29
CA LEU A 156 62.87 4.70 8.22
C LEU A 156 62.66 3.67 7.11
N SER A 157 63.71 2.94 6.71
CA SER A 157 63.62 1.88 5.71
C SER A 157 62.70 0.73 6.14
N VAL A 158 62.69 0.36 7.42
CA VAL A 158 61.77 -0.66 7.97
C VAL A 158 60.33 -0.17 7.94
N TYR A 159 60.08 1.08 8.32
CA TYR A 159 58.75 1.68 8.30
C TYR A 159 58.22 1.82 6.86
N GLU A 160 59.05 2.28 5.93
CA GLU A 160 58.75 2.38 4.49
C GLU A 160 58.48 1.00 3.88
N THR A 161 59.29 -0.02 4.20
CA THR A 161 59.07 -1.40 3.69
C THR A 161 57.70 -1.95 4.14
N LEU A 162 57.30 -1.70 5.38
CA LEU A 162 55.97 -2.08 5.87
C LEU A 162 54.85 -1.27 5.19
N GLU A 163 55.08 0.02 4.91
CA GLU A 163 54.13 0.87 4.21
C GLU A 163 53.96 0.47 2.73
N GLU A 164 55.04 0.15 2.03
CA GLU A 164 55.01 -0.33 0.66
C GLU A 164 54.30 -1.68 0.54
N ARG A 165 54.52 -2.59 1.49
CA ARG A 165 53.91 -3.92 1.47
C ARG A 165 52.47 -3.92 1.96
N PHE A 166 52.20 -3.36 3.14
CA PHE A 166 50.89 -3.45 3.81
C PHE A 166 50.00 -2.22 3.58
N GLY A 167 50.57 -1.10 3.13
CA GLY A 167 49.84 0.12 2.74
C GLY A 167 49.33 0.12 1.30
N ASN A 168 49.60 -0.93 0.52
CA ASN A 168 49.15 -1.02 -0.86
C ASN A 168 47.64 -1.28 -0.97
N ASP A 169 46.90 -0.22 -1.26
CA ASP A 169 45.45 -0.26 -1.46
C ASP A 169 45.03 -1.25 -2.57
N GLN A 170 45.88 -1.56 -3.56
CA GLN A 170 45.58 -2.55 -4.62
C GLN A 170 45.54 -3.98 -4.09
N ILE A 171 46.43 -4.34 -3.17
CA ILE A 171 46.43 -5.67 -2.55
C ILE A 171 45.19 -5.81 -1.68
N LEU A 172 44.84 -4.75 -0.95
CA LEU A 172 43.62 -4.70 -0.14
C LEU A 172 42.35 -4.81 -1.00
N ILE A 173 42.28 -4.09 -2.13
CA ILE A 173 41.17 -4.19 -3.09
C ILE A 173 41.06 -5.62 -3.65
N SER A 174 42.18 -6.23 -4.05
CA SER A 174 42.23 -7.59 -4.57
C SER A 174 41.78 -8.63 -3.54
N GLN A 175 42.18 -8.48 -2.28
CA GLN A 175 41.73 -9.34 -1.18
C GLN A 175 40.25 -9.15 -0.88
N LEU A 176 39.74 -7.90 -0.89
CA LEU A 176 38.32 -7.61 -0.67
C LEU A 176 37.45 -8.15 -1.82
N GLN A 177 37.89 -8.03 -3.07
CA GLN A 177 37.21 -8.60 -4.23
C GLN A 177 37.24 -10.14 -4.21
N THR A 178 38.36 -10.74 -3.82
CA THR A 178 38.47 -12.20 -3.65
C THR A 178 37.53 -12.69 -2.54
N LYS A 179 37.49 -12.00 -1.40
CA LYS A 179 36.55 -12.29 -0.32
C LYS A 179 35.10 -12.15 -0.80
N LEU A 180 34.75 -11.06 -1.50
CA LEU A 180 33.42 -10.87 -2.07
C LEU A 180 33.02 -12.03 -3.00
N ARG A 181 33.90 -12.46 -3.91
CA ARG A 181 33.65 -13.59 -4.81
C ARG A 181 33.54 -14.92 -4.08
N SER A 182 34.27 -15.11 -2.98
CA SER A 182 34.22 -16.34 -2.18
C SER A 182 32.94 -16.50 -1.33
N ILE A 183 32.13 -15.44 -1.16
CA ILE A 183 30.86 -15.53 -0.43
C ILE A 183 29.96 -16.54 -1.15
N PRO A 184 29.47 -17.60 -0.48
CA PRO A 184 28.55 -18.55 -1.09
C PRO A 184 27.18 -17.91 -1.33
N PRO A 185 26.40 -18.35 -2.33
CA PRO A 185 25.03 -17.91 -2.50
C PRO A 185 24.18 -18.21 -1.27
N ALA A 186 23.33 -17.26 -0.89
CA ALA A 186 22.39 -17.44 0.22
C ALA A 186 21.44 -18.63 -0.05
N LYS A 187 21.14 -19.37 1.02
CA LYS A 187 20.05 -20.35 1.01
C LYS A 187 18.70 -19.62 0.96
N GLN A 188 17.65 -20.34 0.60
CA GLN A 188 16.27 -19.82 0.52
C GLN A 188 15.63 -19.65 1.91
N GLU A 189 16.41 -19.16 2.87
CA GLU A 189 16.05 -18.96 4.27
C GLU A 189 16.30 -17.50 4.64
N ALA A 190 15.30 -16.86 5.27
CA ALA A 190 15.34 -15.47 5.74
C ALA A 190 16.68 -15.06 6.39
N ARG A 191 17.15 -15.87 7.35
CA ARG A 191 18.40 -15.62 8.08
C ARG A 191 19.63 -15.67 7.17
N SER A 192 19.71 -16.68 6.31
CA SER A 192 20.82 -16.86 5.37
C SER A 192 20.89 -15.71 4.35
N ILE A 193 19.75 -15.23 3.86
CA ILE A 193 19.68 -14.09 2.95
C ILE A 193 20.14 -12.82 3.67
N ARG A 194 19.64 -12.55 4.88
CA ARG A 194 20.02 -11.37 5.67
C ARG A 194 21.52 -11.32 5.97
N ASP A 195 22.09 -12.44 6.43
CA ASP A 195 23.51 -12.52 6.77
C ASP A 195 24.39 -12.30 5.53
N THR A 196 23.98 -12.86 4.39
CA THR A 196 24.66 -12.67 3.10
C THR A 196 24.57 -11.21 2.63
N VAL A 197 23.40 -10.58 2.74
CA VAL A 197 23.20 -9.16 2.39
C VAL A 197 24.06 -8.24 3.26
N ASN A 198 24.17 -8.52 4.56
CA ASN A 198 25.01 -7.77 5.48
C ASN A 198 26.50 -7.92 5.14
N ALA A 199 26.96 -9.15 4.89
CA ALA A 199 28.34 -9.43 4.50
C ALA A 199 28.72 -8.72 3.19
N VAL A 200 27.87 -8.82 2.17
CA VAL A 200 28.08 -8.16 0.87
C VAL A 200 28.04 -6.64 1.00
N THR A 201 27.09 -6.08 1.75
CA THR A 201 26.99 -4.62 2.00
C THR A 201 28.26 -4.09 2.68
N ASN A 202 28.81 -4.84 3.65
CA ASN A 202 30.05 -4.45 4.33
C ASN A 202 31.25 -4.46 3.36
N MET A 203 31.38 -5.49 2.54
CA MET A 203 32.45 -5.58 1.54
C MET A 203 32.36 -4.46 0.49
N VAL A 204 31.15 -4.18 -0.03
CA VAL A 204 30.94 -3.09 -0.99
C VAL A 204 31.27 -1.72 -0.38
N ARG A 205 30.89 -1.47 0.88
CA ARG A 205 31.27 -0.24 1.60
C ARG A 205 32.78 -0.09 1.76
N GLN A 206 33.50 -1.17 2.05
CA GLN A 206 34.95 -1.14 2.17
C GLN A 206 35.61 -0.82 0.81
N LEU A 207 35.11 -1.40 -0.28
CA LEU A 207 35.57 -1.07 -1.64
C LEU A 207 35.28 0.39 -2.01
N GLN A 208 34.10 0.92 -1.68
CA GLN A 208 33.74 2.32 -1.90
C GLN A 208 34.65 3.28 -1.11
N ASN A 209 35.00 2.95 0.14
CA ASN A 209 35.92 3.74 0.96
C ASN A 209 37.35 3.79 0.41
N LEU A 210 37.73 2.83 -0.45
CA LEU A 210 39.00 2.81 -1.18
C LEU A 210 38.89 3.46 -2.58
N ASN A 211 37.80 4.20 -2.84
CA ASN A 211 37.50 4.85 -4.11
C ASN A 211 37.44 3.90 -5.32
N VAL A 212 37.09 2.63 -5.11
CA VAL A 212 36.82 1.68 -6.20
C VAL A 212 35.44 1.97 -6.78
N ASP A 213 35.35 2.06 -8.11
CA ASP A 213 34.05 2.14 -8.79
C ASP A 213 33.31 0.81 -8.63
N THR A 214 32.37 0.76 -7.70
CA THR A 214 31.53 -0.42 -7.41
C THR A 214 30.29 -0.50 -8.30
N ASN A 215 30.01 0.51 -9.12
CA ASN A 215 28.88 0.51 -10.06
C ASN A 215 29.22 -0.20 -11.38
N ASN A 216 30.44 -0.73 -11.51
CA ASN A 216 30.81 -1.54 -12.67
C ASN A 216 29.98 -2.83 -12.75
N ILE A 217 29.74 -3.28 -13.98
CA ILE A 217 28.86 -4.43 -14.27
C ILE A 217 29.37 -5.71 -13.60
N ALA A 218 30.69 -5.93 -13.54
CA ALA A 218 31.26 -7.13 -12.92
C ALA A 218 30.94 -7.22 -11.43
N THR A 219 31.05 -6.11 -10.70
CA THR A 219 30.75 -6.04 -9.25
C THR A 219 29.26 -6.21 -9.01
N ILE A 220 28.42 -5.61 -9.86
CA ILE A 220 26.96 -5.79 -9.78
C ILE A 220 26.58 -7.26 -10.01
N LEU A 221 27.18 -7.94 -10.98
CA LEU A 221 26.92 -9.35 -11.23
C LEU A 221 27.45 -10.24 -10.11
N ASP A 222 28.67 -10.01 -9.62
CA ASP A 222 29.26 -10.73 -8.47
C ASP A 222 28.35 -10.65 -7.24
N VAL A 223 27.72 -9.49 -7.00
CA VAL A 223 26.76 -9.26 -5.91
C VAL A 223 25.42 -9.96 -6.15
N ILE A 224 24.86 -9.88 -7.35
CA ILE A 224 23.60 -10.55 -7.71
C ILE A 224 23.74 -12.07 -7.60
N GLU A 225 24.90 -12.63 -7.92
CA GLU A 225 25.17 -14.06 -7.79
C GLU A 225 25.07 -14.57 -6.35
N LYS A 226 25.19 -13.69 -5.35
CA LYS A 226 25.08 -14.06 -3.93
C LYS A 226 23.63 -14.29 -3.47
N MET A 227 22.65 -13.93 -4.30
CA MET A 227 21.23 -14.14 -3.98
C MET A 227 20.73 -15.54 -4.35
N PRO A 228 19.65 -16.04 -3.71
CA PRO A 228 19.00 -17.29 -4.11
C PRO A 228 18.45 -17.23 -5.54
N GLN A 229 18.28 -18.38 -6.19
CA GLN A 229 17.91 -18.48 -7.62
C GLN A 229 16.70 -17.63 -8.01
N GLU A 230 15.62 -17.67 -7.23
CA GLU A 230 14.37 -16.94 -7.52
C GLU A 230 14.55 -15.42 -7.50
N SER A 231 15.31 -14.92 -6.52
CA SER A 231 15.61 -13.50 -6.35
C SER A 231 16.64 -13.01 -7.37
N ARG A 232 17.61 -13.87 -7.71
CA ARG A 232 18.68 -13.60 -8.67
C ARG A 232 18.13 -13.27 -10.06
N ILE A 233 17.13 -14.01 -10.53
CA ILE A 233 16.51 -13.77 -11.85
C ILE A 233 15.84 -12.38 -11.89
N LYS A 234 15.08 -12.03 -10.85
CA LYS A 234 14.42 -10.71 -10.73
C LYS A 234 15.43 -9.57 -10.72
N LEU A 235 16.53 -9.72 -9.97
CA LEU A 235 17.60 -8.72 -9.90
C LEU A 235 18.36 -8.59 -11.24
N ARG A 236 18.62 -9.70 -11.95
CA ARG A 236 19.22 -9.65 -13.30
C ARG A 236 18.36 -8.87 -14.28
N ILE A 237 17.05 -9.16 -14.34
CA ILE A 237 16.11 -8.44 -15.22
C ILE A 237 16.11 -6.94 -14.88
N PHE A 238 16.10 -6.59 -13.60
CA PHE A 238 16.18 -5.20 -13.16
C PHE A 238 17.48 -4.51 -13.58
N SER A 239 18.62 -5.20 -13.42
CA SER A 239 19.94 -4.70 -13.83
C SER A 239 20.05 -4.45 -15.34
N MET A 240 19.35 -5.25 -16.15
CA MET A 240 19.37 -5.15 -17.62
C MET A 240 18.34 -4.15 -18.18
N SER A 241 17.24 -3.90 -17.46
CA SER A 241 16.14 -3.05 -17.95
C SER A 241 16.35 -1.55 -17.66
N SER A 242 17.34 -1.22 -16.83
CA SER A 242 17.56 0.14 -16.33
C SER A 242 18.90 0.67 -16.84
N ARG A 243 18.92 1.85 -17.47
CA ARG A 243 20.11 2.37 -18.18
C ARG A 243 21.29 2.77 -17.28
N ASN A 244 21.11 2.93 -15.96
CA ASN A 244 22.15 3.34 -15.00
C ASN A 244 21.86 2.74 -13.61
N VAL A 245 22.07 1.43 -13.45
CA VAL A 245 21.86 0.76 -12.14
C VAL A 245 23.07 0.95 -11.26
N THR A 246 22.84 1.41 -10.03
CA THR A 246 23.90 1.53 -9.02
C THR A 246 23.93 0.31 -8.11
N ILE A 247 25.10 0.02 -7.53
CA ILE A 247 25.27 -1.08 -6.57
C ILE A 247 24.36 -0.90 -5.35
N ASP A 248 24.13 0.35 -4.91
CA ASP A 248 23.26 0.66 -3.79
C ASP A 248 21.79 0.35 -4.08
N GLN A 249 21.34 0.53 -5.32
CA GLN A 249 19.99 0.13 -5.74
C GLN A 249 19.82 -1.38 -5.71
N ILE A 250 20.86 -2.14 -6.08
CA ILE A 250 20.86 -3.61 -6.00
C ILE A 250 20.86 -4.05 -4.53
N LEU A 251 21.72 -3.49 -3.69
CA LEU A 251 21.77 -3.80 -2.26
C LEU A 251 20.44 -3.49 -1.57
N GLN A 252 19.76 -2.39 -1.94
CA GLN A 252 18.44 -2.07 -1.41
C GLN A 252 17.41 -3.13 -1.80
N LYS A 253 17.38 -3.55 -3.07
CA LYS A 253 16.47 -4.61 -3.52
C LYS A 253 16.75 -5.97 -2.88
N MET A 254 18.01 -6.27 -2.58
CA MET A 254 18.37 -7.48 -1.84
C MET A 254 17.85 -7.42 -0.39
N LYS A 255 17.91 -6.26 0.27
CA LYS A 255 17.31 -6.04 1.60
C LYS A 255 15.79 -6.19 1.57
N ASP A 256 15.14 -5.62 0.56
CA ASP A 256 13.69 -5.74 0.37
C ASP A 256 13.29 -7.21 0.21
N THR A 257 14.07 -7.98 -0.55
CA THR A 257 13.83 -9.41 -0.74
C THR A 257 14.04 -10.22 0.55
N ALA A 258 15.04 -9.89 1.35
CA ALA A 258 15.25 -10.52 2.66
C ALA A 258 14.04 -10.29 3.58
N PHE A 259 13.53 -9.06 3.60
CA PHE A 259 12.33 -8.69 4.36
C PHE A 259 11.07 -9.42 3.87
N GLU A 260 10.88 -9.54 2.54
CA GLU A 260 9.75 -10.31 1.97
C GLU A 260 9.75 -11.76 2.45
N VAL A 261 10.91 -12.43 2.43
CA VAL A 261 11.03 -13.84 2.88
C VAL A 261 10.82 -13.98 4.39
N GLU A 262 11.22 -12.97 5.18
CA GLU A 262 11.00 -12.94 6.63
C GLU A 262 9.53 -12.82 7.00
N VAL A 263 8.79 -11.98 6.27
CA VAL A 263 7.34 -11.83 6.46
C VAL A 263 6.63 -13.15 6.15
N VAL A 264 6.97 -13.79 5.04
CA VAL A 264 6.39 -15.10 4.66
C VAL A 264 6.71 -16.18 5.70
N ALA A 265 7.96 -16.25 6.17
CA ALA A 265 8.36 -17.22 7.20
C ALA A 265 7.73 -16.94 8.59
N ALA A 266 7.44 -15.68 8.91
CA ALA A 266 6.73 -15.30 10.13
C ALA A 266 5.26 -15.73 10.06
N ASP A 267 4.60 -15.51 8.93
CA ASP A 267 3.23 -15.94 8.68
C ASP A 267 3.09 -17.48 8.74
N GLU A 268 4.04 -18.23 8.17
CA GLU A 268 4.05 -19.71 8.21
C GLU A 268 4.29 -20.27 9.62
N LYS A 269 5.16 -19.63 10.42
CA LYS A 269 5.38 -19.99 11.83
C LYS A 269 4.16 -19.66 12.68
N GLU A 270 3.50 -18.54 12.43
CA GLU A 270 2.28 -18.15 13.13
C GLU A 270 1.12 -19.09 12.79
N HIS A 271 1.01 -19.53 11.52
CA HIS A 271 0.03 -20.52 11.09
C HIS A 271 0.28 -21.91 11.72
N SER A 272 1.55 -22.33 11.84
CA SER A 272 1.94 -23.59 12.48
C SER A 272 1.74 -23.56 14.00
N ALA A 273 2.03 -22.43 14.66
CA ALA A 273 1.78 -22.23 16.09
C ALA A 273 0.29 -22.22 16.44
N ARG A 274 -0.56 -21.65 15.57
CA ARG A 274 -2.04 -21.70 15.71
C ARG A 274 -2.58 -23.14 15.63
N LYS A 275 -2.01 -23.98 14.76
CA LYS A 275 -2.41 -25.39 14.60
C LYS A 275 -2.08 -26.27 15.81
N ILE A 276 -0.99 -25.97 16.52
CA ILE A 276 -0.59 -26.67 17.76
C ILE A 276 -1.45 -26.18 18.94
N ASN A 277 -1.75 -24.89 19.01
CA ASN A 277 -2.53 -24.31 20.12
C ASN A 277 -4.02 -24.67 20.07
N GLU A 278 -4.57 -25.01 18.89
CA GLU A 278 -5.93 -25.54 18.74
C GLU A 278 -6.12 -26.95 19.34
N GLN A 279 -5.04 -27.72 19.56
CA GLN A 279 -5.14 -29.07 20.11
C GLN A 279 -4.98 -29.15 21.64
N THR A 280 -4.43 -28.13 22.30
CA THR A 280 -4.06 -28.20 23.74
C THR A 280 -4.74 -27.18 24.65
N SER A 281 -5.83 -26.52 24.25
CA SER A 281 -6.56 -25.61 25.17
C SER A 281 -8.08 -25.73 25.05
N LYS A 282 -8.61 -26.83 25.61
CA LYS A 282 -9.97 -26.84 26.18
C LYS A 282 -9.90 -26.23 27.59
N VAL A 283 -9.91 -24.90 27.67
CA VAL A 283 -10.28 -24.21 28.92
C VAL A 283 -11.66 -23.60 28.70
N PRO A 284 -12.69 -23.98 29.47
CA PRO A 284 -14.01 -23.42 29.29
C PRO A 284 -14.01 -21.96 29.77
N PHE A 285 -14.14 -21.03 28.83
CA PHE A 285 -14.40 -19.63 29.12
C PHE A 285 -15.81 -19.50 29.71
N LYS A 286 -15.92 -19.02 30.96
CA LYS A 286 -17.19 -18.60 31.54
C LYS A 286 -17.54 -17.22 30.98
N PRO A 287 -18.67 -17.06 30.28
CA PRO A 287 -19.11 -15.75 29.82
C PRO A 287 -19.45 -14.86 31.01
N THR A 288 -18.77 -13.73 31.12
CA THR A 288 -19.20 -12.62 31.96
C THR A 288 -20.44 -12.03 31.30
N SER A 289 -21.61 -12.37 31.86
CA SER A 289 -22.98 -11.96 31.47
C SER A 289 -23.50 -12.47 30.10
N PRO A 290 -24.65 -13.17 30.04
CA PRO A 290 -25.17 -13.76 28.79
C PRO A 290 -25.91 -12.83 27.82
N ASN A 291 -26.05 -11.53 28.09
CA ASN A 291 -26.89 -10.65 27.26
C ASN A 291 -26.14 -9.37 26.86
N GLU A 292 -26.40 -8.90 25.63
CA GLU A 292 -26.02 -7.61 25.04
C GLU A 292 -24.68 -7.52 24.29
N ARG A 293 -24.60 -8.27 23.19
CA ARG A 293 -24.36 -7.73 21.83
C ARG A 293 -24.58 -8.82 20.76
N GLN A 294 -25.73 -9.50 20.86
CA GLN A 294 -26.35 -10.18 19.71
C GLN A 294 -26.55 -9.16 18.59
N PHE A 295 -26.52 -9.59 17.33
CA PHE A 295 -27.00 -8.77 16.20
C PHE A 295 -28.43 -8.30 16.54
N GLN A 296 -28.59 -7.05 17.01
CA GLN A 296 -29.86 -6.54 17.54
C GLN A 296 -30.97 -6.42 16.47
N ASN A 297 -30.65 -6.71 15.20
CA ASN A 297 -31.45 -6.21 14.08
C ASN A 297 -31.80 -7.27 13.01
N TRP A 298 -31.73 -8.57 13.33
CA TRP A 298 -32.36 -9.57 12.44
C TRP A 298 -33.81 -9.77 12.84
N ASN A 299 -34.73 -9.44 11.94
CA ASN A 299 -36.12 -9.83 12.08
C ASN A 299 -36.29 -11.24 11.49
N SER A 300 -36.47 -12.23 12.37
CA SER A 300 -36.62 -13.64 11.96
C SER A 300 -37.99 -13.96 11.34
N GLN A 301 -39.02 -13.14 11.58
CA GLN A 301 -40.34 -13.35 10.98
C GLN A 301 -40.33 -12.97 9.51
N GLU A 302 -39.75 -11.80 9.20
CA GLU A 302 -39.66 -11.28 7.84
C GLU A 302 -38.38 -11.72 7.10
N ASP A 303 -37.45 -12.39 7.81
CA ASP A 303 -36.08 -12.68 7.36
C ASP A 303 -35.37 -11.46 6.75
N THR A 304 -35.36 -10.36 7.52
CA THR A 304 -34.72 -9.09 7.13
C THR A 304 -33.64 -8.69 8.12
N LEU A 305 -32.56 -8.12 7.61
CA LEU A 305 -31.50 -7.47 8.38
C LEU A 305 -31.72 -5.96 8.38
N ILE A 306 -31.78 -5.36 9.56
CA ILE A 306 -31.91 -3.91 9.73
C ILE A 306 -30.53 -3.34 10.06
N LEU A 307 -30.02 -2.46 9.20
CA LEU A 307 -28.81 -1.71 9.47
C LEU A 307 -29.23 -0.38 10.11
N GLU A 308 -29.17 -0.31 11.44
CA GLU A 308 -29.42 0.93 12.18
C GLU A 308 -28.15 1.76 12.23
N LEU A 309 -28.24 3.02 11.81
CA LEU A 309 -27.11 3.94 11.81
C LEU A 309 -27.19 4.87 13.02
N LYS A 310 -26.04 5.09 13.67
CA LYS A 310 -25.97 5.80 14.94
C LYS A 310 -26.45 7.24 14.81
N ASN A 311 -27.28 7.64 15.77
CA ASN A 311 -27.90 8.97 15.87
C ASN A 311 -27.14 9.95 16.77
N ASP A 312 -25.86 9.70 17.07
CA ASP A 312 -25.16 10.46 18.10
C ASP A 312 -24.68 11.83 17.57
N VAL A 313 -25.64 12.75 17.41
CA VAL A 313 -25.45 14.15 17.02
C VAL A 313 -25.16 15.03 18.25
N GLN A 314 -25.24 14.47 19.46
CA GLN A 314 -25.17 15.25 20.71
C GLN A 314 -23.75 15.75 21.02
N ASP A 315 -22.73 15.17 20.38
CA ASP A 315 -21.35 15.55 20.61
C ASP A 315 -21.04 16.90 19.94
N LYS A 316 -20.97 17.97 20.75
CA LYS A 316 -20.71 19.35 20.28
C LYS A 316 -19.23 19.64 19.99
N ARG A 317 -18.34 18.67 20.19
CA ARG A 317 -16.91 18.81 19.95
C ARG A 317 -16.39 17.58 19.21
N TRP A 318 -16.54 17.63 17.89
CA TRP A 318 -15.97 16.63 17.00
C TRP A 318 -14.46 16.79 16.89
N THR A 319 -13.76 15.66 16.82
CA THR A 319 -12.33 15.57 16.51
C THR A 319 -12.14 14.58 15.37
N LYS A 320 -10.98 14.60 14.72
CA LYS A 320 -10.63 13.63 13.67
C LYS A 320 -10.81 12.17 14.13
N ARG A 321 -10.50 11.87 15.41
CA ARG A 321 -10.70 10.55 16.02
C ARG A 321 -12.17 10.16 16.11
N LYS A 322 -13.01 11.08 16.61
CA LYS A 322 -14.45 10.83 16.75
C LYS A 322 -15.12 10.61 15.39
N VAL A 323 -14.73 11.38 14.38
CA VAL A 323 -15.18 11.20 12.98
C VAL A 323 -14.86 9.81 12.48
N LEU A 324 -13.60 9.37 12.59
CA LEU A 324 -13.21 8.04 12.13
C LEU A 324 -13.93 6.93 12.91
N LYS A 325 -14.06 7.08 14.23
CA LYS A 325 -14.81 6.15 15.09
C LYS A 325 -16.28 6.05 14.67
N PHE A 326 -16.91 7.17 14.32
CA PHE A 326 -18.28 7.20 13.83
C PHE A 326 -18.42 6.42 12.52
N ILE A 327 -17.56 6.72 11.52
CA ILE A 327 -17.56 6.02 10.23
C ILE A 327 -17.34 4.52 10.42
N ALA A 328 -16.35 4.13 11.21
CA ALA A 328 -16.01 2.73 11.48
C ALA A 328 -17.08 1.99 12.29
N SER A 329 -17.88 2.70 13.08
CA SER A 329 -18.97 2.09 13.86
C SER A 329 -20.14 1.62 13.00
N THR A 330 -20.23 2.09 11.75
CA THR A 330 -21.16 1.54 10.76
C THR A 330 -20.54 0.26 10.18
N PHE A 331 -20.88 -0.89 10.75
CA PHE A 331 -20.37 -2.18 10.28
C PHE A 331 -21.12 -2.62 9.01
N ASP A 332 -20.54 -2.32 7.85
CA ASP A 332 -21.09 -2.66 6.52
C ASP A 332 -20.11 -3.53 5.71
N PRO A 333 -20.00 -4.83 6.00
CA PRO A 333 -19.05 -5.72 5.33
C PRO A 333 -19.39 -6.01 3.86
N LEU A 334 -20.66 -5.87 3.48
CA LEU A 334 -21.12 -6.12 2.11
C LEU A 334 -21.17 -4.85 1.25
N GLY A 335 -20.95 -3.69 1.85
CA GLY A 335 -20.95 -2.40 1.17
C GLY A 335 -22.33 -1.87 0.80
N MET A 336 -23.39 -2.36 1.45
CA MET A 336 -24.78 -1.97 1.16
C MET A 336 -25.06 -0.49 1.42
N LEU A 337 -24.32 0.10 2.36
CA LEU A 337 -24.34 1.50 2.76
C LEU A 337 -23.22 2.31 2.09
N SER A 338 -22.58 1.77 1.05
CA SER A 338 -21.50 2.46 0.31
C SER A 338 -21.88 3.87 -0.16
N PRO A 339 -23.09 4.12 -0.72
CA PRO A 339 -23.51 5.46 -1.15
C PRO A 339 -23.62 6.47 0.00
N VAL A 340 -23.96 6.03 1.20
CA VAL A 340 -24.03 6.93 2.37
C VAL A 340 -22.63 7.13 2.95
N SER A 341 -21.88 6.04 3.10
CA SER A 341 -20.59 6.06 3.77
C SER A 341 -19.49 6.82 3.04
N ILE A 342 -19.62 6.99 1.71
CA ILE A 342 -18.62 7.68 0.90
C ILE A 342 -18.45 9.15 1.31
N LYS A 343 -19.52 9.85 1.72
CA LYS A 343 -19.44 11.25 2.18
C LYS A 343 -18.55 11.37 3.42
N GLY A 344 -18.69 10.45 4.38
CA GLY A 344 -17.83 10.43 5.56
C GLY A 344 -16.38 10.08 5.22
N LYS A 345 -16.15 9.13 4.30
CA LYS A 345 -14.79 8.80 3.83
C LYS A 345 -14.12 10.02 3.17
N ILE A 346 -14.85 10.74 2.31
CA ILE A 346 -14.35 11.97 1.66
C ILE A 346 -14.00 13.03 2.71
N PHE A 347 -14.89 13.27 3.68
CA PHE A 347 -14.65 14.21 4.76
C PHE A 347 -13.41 13.82 5.57
N MET A 348 -13.26 12.54 5.91
CA MET A 348 -12.08 12.04 6.62
C MET A 348 -10.78 12.27 5.81
N GLN A 349 -10.81 12.05 4.50
CA GLN A 349 -9.68 12.34 3.62
C GLN A 349 -9.34 13.84 3.62
N ASN A 350 -10.34 14.73 3.63
CA ASN A 350 -10.14 16.19 3.77
C ASN A 350 -9.48 16.55 5.11
N LEU A 351 -9.91 15.94 6.23
CA LEU A 351 -9.27 16.16 7.54
C LEU A 351 -7.77 15.75 7.54
N PHE A 352 -7.43 14.67 6.84
CA PHE A 352 -6.03 14.27 6.66
C PHE A 352 -5.23 15.26 5.80
N GLN A 353 -5.82 15.81 4.74
CA GLN A 353 -5.18 16.85 3.92
C GLN A 353 -4.86 18.11 4.74
N LYS A 354 -5.75 18.48 5.68
CA LYS A 354 -5.58 19.62 6.58
C LYS A 354 -4.58 19.37 7.72
N LEU A 355 -3.97 18.17 7.79
CA LEU A 355 -2.97 17.79 8.80
C LEU A 355 -3.43 18.00 10.25
N LEU A 356 -4.74 17.86 10.52
CA LEU A 356 -5.29 18.00 11.87
C LEU A 356 -4.82 16.85 12.78
N SER A 357 -4.48 17.14 14.03
CA SER A 357 -4.18 16.11 15.03
C SER A 357 -5.45 15.34 15.43
N TRP A 358 -5.32 14.12 15.97
CA TRP A 358 -6.47 13.24 16.26
C TRP A 358 -7.51 13.82 17.21
N ASP A 359 -7.02 14.47 18.26
CA ASP A 359 -7.82 14.93 19.38
C ASP A 359 -8.03 16.46 19.35
N THR A 360 -7.55 17.12 18.30
CA THR A 360 -7.82 18.53 18.04
C THR A 360 -9.30 18.71 17.65
N PRO A 361 -10.05 19.61 18.32
CA PRO A 361 -11.40 19.96 17.90
C PRO A 361 -11.43 20.47 16.47
N LEU A 362 -12.44 20.06 15.71
CA LEU A 362 -12.70 20.60 14.37
C LEU A 362 -13.07 22.09 14.46
N SER A 363 -12.69 22.87 13.43
CA SER A 363 -13.16 24.25 13.28
C SER A 363 -14.68 24.30 13.12
N ASP A 364 -15.30 25.45 13.41
CA ASP A 364 -16.76 25.61 13.32
C ASP A 364 -17.31 25.28 11.93
N GLU A 365 -16.56 25.61 10.87
CA GLU A 365 -16.89 25.26 9.49
C GLU A 365 -16.92 23.74 9.28
N LEU A 366 -15.87 23.03 9.69
CA LEU A 366 -15.76 21.58 9.57
C LEU A 366 -16.77 20.86 10.46
N GLN A 367 -17.09 21.42 11.63
CA GLN A 367 -18.15 20.88 12.49
C GLN A 367 -19.52 20.98 11.83
N LYS A 368 -19.86 22.11 11.22
CA LYS A 368 -21.12 22.28 10.48
C LYS A 368 -21.21 21.31 9.30
N GLU A 369 -20.14 21.18 8.53
CA GLU A 369 -20.07 20.23 7.41
C GLU A 369 -20.26 18.77 7.89
N TRP A 370 -19.55 18.38 8.96
CA TRP A 370 -19.68 17.04 9.52
C TRP A 370 -21.09 16.77 10.09
N GLN A 371 -21.67 17.74 10.78
CA GLN A 371 -23.03 17.63 11.32
C GLN A 371 -24.07 17.44 10.21
N GLU A 372 -23.90 18.09 9.05
CA GLU A 372 -24.74 17.87 7.87
C GLU A 372 -24.58 16.44 7.34
N ILE A 373 -23.36 15.91 7.28
CA ILE A 373 -23.12 14.52 6.88
C ILE A 373 -23.80 13.55 7.84
N VAL A 374 -23.65 13.73 9.16
CA VAL A 374 -24.28 12.87 10.17
C VAL A 374 -25.80 12.96 10.11
N ARG A 375 -26.35 14.16 9.86
CA ARG A 375 -27.81 14.35 9.67
C ARG A 375 -28.34 13.51 8.52
N ASN A 376 -27.63 13.46 7.40
CA ASN A 376 -27.99 12.67 6.21
C ASN A 376 -27.64 11.17 6.34
N TRP A 377 -26.87 10.78 7.36
CA TRP A 377 -26.49 9.40 7.67
C TRP A 377 -27.47 8.73 8.65
N LYS A 378 -28.35 9.50 9.29
CA LYS A 378 -29.30 9.02 10.30
C LYS A 378 -30.40 8.17 9.67
N GLY A 379 -30.77 7.08 10.35
CA GLY A 379 -31.92 6.26 9.98
C GLY A 379 -31.63 4.77 10.06
N ASN A 380 -32.37 3.99 9.28
CA ASN A 380 -32.15 2.57 9.11
C ASN A 380 -32.33 2.17 7.64
N VAL A 381 -31.73 1.04 7.28
CA VAL A 381 -31.93 0.37 6.00
C VAL A 381 -32.31 -1.07 6.28
N THR A 382 -33.41 -1.53 5.69
CA THR A 382 -33.88 -2.91 5.83
C THR A 382 -33.51 -3.70 4.59
N ILE A 383 -32.76 -4.78 4.78
CA ILE A 383 -32.23 -5.63 3.71
C ILE A 383 -32.83 -7.03 3.84
N PRO A 384 -33.58 -7.52 2.83
CA PRO A 384 -34.00 -8.91 2.79
C PRO A 384 -32.80 -9.86 2.79
N ARG A 385 -32.76 -10.83 3.69
CA ARG A 385 -31.69 -11.85 3.72
C ARG A 385 -31.84 -12.88 2.60
N LYS A 386 -33.09 -13.17 2.27
CA LYS A 386 -33.44 -14.09 1.20
C LYS A 386 -33.16 -13.43 -0.15
N LEU A 387 -32.16 -13.95 -0.85
CA LEU A 387 -31.75 -13.45 -2.17
C LEU A 387 -32.65 -13.94 -3.32
N VAL A 388 -33.37 -15.05 -3.11
CA VAL A 388 -34.16 -15.74 -4.15
C VAL A 388 -35.59 -15.90 -3.65
N HIS A 389 -36.57 -15.32 -4.35
CA HIS A 389 -37.98 -15.56 -4.08
C HIS A 389 -38.51 -16.74 -4.92
N GLY A 390 -38.84 -17.85 -4.26
CA GLY A 390 -39.42 -19.04 -4.90
C GLY A 390 -38.49 -20.24 -4.91
N THR A 391 -38.66 -21.13 -5.89
CA THR A 391 -37.80 -22.31 -6.09
C THR A 391 -36.40 -21.86 -6.51
N MET A 392 -35.36 -22.49 -5.97
CA MET A 392 -33.98 -22.20 -6.37
C MET A 392 -33.84 -22.42 -7.89
N PRO A 393 -33.40 -21.42 -8.66
CA PRO A 393 -33.07 -21.60 -10.06
C PRO A 393 -31.98 -22.68 -10.19
N GLU A 394 -31.96 -23.40 -11.33
CA GLU A 394 -30.79 -24.21 -11.67
C GLU A 394 -29.54 -23.31 -11.64
N LYS A 395 -28.41 -23.82 -11.12
CA LYS A 395 -27.19 -23.00 -10.92
C LYS A 395 -26.75 -22.25 -12.17
N ASP A 396 -26.97 -22.85 -13.34
CA ASP A 396 -26.59 -22.32 -14.64
C ASP A 396 -27.51 -21.18 -15.13
N SER A 397 -28.57 -20.86 -14.39
CA SER A 397 -29.52 -19.78 -14.70
C SER A 397 -29.29 -18.49 -13.89
N ILE A 398 -28.24 -18.46 -13.07
CA ILE A 398 -27.83 -17.26 -12.31
C ILE A 398 -26.74 -16.52 -13.09
N GLU A 399 -26.94 -15.23 -13.29
CA GLU A 399 -25.98 -14.32 -13.93
C GLU A 399 -25.45 -13.31 -12.91
N ILE A 400 -24.19 -12.91 -13.06
CA ILE A 400 -23.55 -11.90 -12.22
C ILE A 400 -23.40 -10.61 -13.03
N HIS A 401 -23.98 -9.52 -12.54
CA HIS A 401 -23.90 -8.21 -13.17
C HIS A 401 -23.19 -7.23 -12.25
N ALA A 402 -22.01 -6.77 -12.64
CA ALA A 402 -21.29 -5.74 -11.90
C ALA A 402 -21.37 -4.40 -12.64
N PHE A 403 -21.67 -3.32 -11.94
CA PHE A 403 -21.66 -1.96 -12.47
C PHE A 403 -20.47 -1.21 -11.93
N ALA A 404 -19.80 -0.46 -12.79
CA ALA A 404 -18.63 0.35 -12.45
C ALA A 404 -18.92 1.83 -12.71
N ASP A 405 -18.46 2.68 -11.79
CA ASP A 405 -18.41 4.13 -11.99
C ASP A 405 -17.13 4.72 -11.36
N ALA A 406 -16.67 5.85 -11.91
CA ALA A 406 -15.53 6.58 -11.38
C ALA A 406 -15.64 8.10 -11.58
N SER A 407 -15.37 8.81 -10.50
CA SER A 407 -15.25 10.27 -10.46
C SER A 407 -13.80 10.68 -10.16
N LYS A 408 -13.53 12.00 -10.09
CA LYS A 408 -12.23 12.51 -9.64
C LYS A 408 -11.92 12.18 -8.17
N ILE A 409 -12.95 11.91 -7.38
CA ILE A 409 -12.85 11.76 -5.92
C ILE A 409 -12.83 10.28 -5.53
N ALA A 410 -13.71 9.50 -6.12
CA ALA A 410 -13.92 8.10 -5.77
C ALA A 410 -14.39 7.29 -6.97
N TYR A 411 -14.15 5.98 -6.90
CA TYR A 411 -14.72 4.99 -7.81
C TYR A 411 -15.48 3.93 -7.02
N CYS A 412 -16.52 3.40 -7.65
CA CYS A 412 -17.46 2.46 -7.06
C CYS A 412 -17.64 1.27 -8.01
N ALA A 413 -17.86 0.10 -7.42
CA ALA A 413 -18.51 -0.99 -8.12
C ALA A 413 -19.56 -1.67 -7.23
N CYS A 414 -20.68 -2.06 -7.83
CA CYS A 414 -21.74 -2.84 -7.19
C CYS A 414 -22.09 -4.09 -8.03
N VAL A 415 -22.42 -5.19 -7.36
CA VAL A 415 -22.65 -6.51 -7.96
C VAL A 415 -24.06 -6.97 -7.64
N TYR A 416 -24.76 -7.36 -8.68
CA TYR A 416 -26.10 -7.92 -8.64
C TYR A 416 -26.05 -9.38 -9.08
N LEU A 417 -26.87 -10.21 -8.44
CA LEU A 417 -27.27 -11.48 -9.03
C LEU A 417 -28.56 -11.27 -9.80
N ARG A 418 -28.59 -11.74 -11.04
CA ARG A 418 -29.78 -11.78 -11.88
C ARG A 418 -30.21 -13.23 -12.06
N MET A 419 -31.49 -13.50 -11.85
CA MET A 419 -32.06 -14.84 -11.93
C MET A 419 -33.38 -14.84 -12.68
N LYS A 420 -33.66 -15.95 -13.35
CA LYS A 420 -34.97 -16.18 -13.97
C LYS A 420 -35.92 -16.78 -12.94
N THR A 421 -37.07 -16.15 -12.75
CA THR A 421 -38.15 -16.61 -11.86
C THR A 421 -39.38 -16.97 -12.69
N SER A 422 -40.40 -17.54 -12.05
CA SER A 422 -41.68 -17.82 -12.70
C SER A 422 -42.44 -16.55 -13.15
N LYS A 423 -42.06 -15.38 -12.62
CA LYS A 423 -42.68 -14.07 -12.91
C LYS A 423 -41.86 -13.20 -13.87
N GLY A 424 -40.70 -13.66 -14.34
CA GLY A 424 -39.81 -12.87 -15.18
C GLY A 424 -38.35 -12.99 -14.75
N HIS A 425 -37.61 -11.88 -14.75
CA HIS A 425 -36.27 -11.84 -14.17
C HIS A 425 -36.27 -10.96 -12.93
N GLU A 426 -35.48 -11.38 -11.94
CA GLU A 426 -35.26 -10.64 -10.72
C GLU A 426 -33.77 -10.38 -10.56
N SER A 427 -33.43 -9.21 -10.03
CA SER A 427 -32.07 -8.84 -9.71
C SER A 427 -31.97 -8.24 -8.31
N VAL A 428 -30.91 -8.62 -7.59
CA VAL A 428 -30.69 -8.22 -6.20
C VAL A 428 -29.23 -7.84 -5.98
N LEU A 429 -28.99 -6.72 -5.30
CA LEU A 429 -27.66 -6.29 -4.88
C LEU A 429 -27.11 -7.28 -3.85
N VAL A 430 -25.90 -7.78 -4.08
CA VAL A 430 -25.24 -8.73 -3.16
C VAL A 430 -23.93 -8.20 -2.59
N PHE A 431 -23.26 -7.27 -3.28
CA PHE A 431 -22.01 -6.71 -2.81
C PHE A 431 -21.71 -5.38 -3.48
N ALA A 432 -21.15 -4.42 -2.75
CA ALA A 432 -20.62 -3.21 -3.33
C ALA A 432 -19.32 -2.77 -2.64
N LYS A 433 -18.52 -1.98 -3.34
CA LYS A 433 -17.26 -1.47 -2.81
C LYS A 433 -16.96 -0.10 -3.40
N THR A 434 -16.67 0.86 -2.51
CA THR A 434 -16.20 2.19 -2.87
C THR A 434 -14.75 2.39 -2.44
N ARG A 435 -13.98 3.12 -3.26
CA ARG A 435 -12.60 3.49 -2.97
C ARG A 435 -12.36 4.95 -3.34
N LEU A 436 -11.69 5.68 -2.46
CA LEU A 436 -11.22 7.03 -2.74
C LEU A 436 -9.99 6.99 -3.65
N HIS A 437 -9.87 7.96 -4.55
CA HIS A 437 -8.66 8.14 -5.31
C HIS A 437 -7.51 8.61 -4.40
N PRO A 438 -6.31 8.01 -4.51
CA PRO A 438 -5.15 8.48 -3.77
C PRO A 438 -4.74 9.88 -4.21
N LEU A 439 -4.69 10.82 -3.27
CA LEU A 439 -4.32 12.21 -3.54
C LEU A 439 -2.90 12.40 -4.04
N SER A 440 -2.01 11.45 -3.75
CA SER A 440 -0.62 11.47 -4.18
C SER A 440 -0.44 11.15 -5.67
N LYS A 441 -1.50 10.69 -6.36
CA LYS A 441 -1.44 10.26 -7.77
C LYS A 441 -2.45 11.05 -8.58
N THR A 442 -1.95 11.86 -9.51
CA THR A 442 -2.81 12.51 -10.50
C THR A 442 -3.13 11.51 -11.61
N LEU A 443 -4.33 10.92 -11.57
CA LEU A 443 -4.85 10.08 -12.64
C LEU A 443 -5.77 10.89 -13.54
N THR A 444 -5.69 10.64 -14.85
CA THR A 444 -6.67 11.17 -15.80
C THR A 444 -8.03 10.50 -15.58
N ILE A 445 -9.10 11.18 -15.97
CA ILE A 445 -10.46 10.64 -15.96
C ILE A 445 -10.51 9.20 -16.51
N PRO A 446 -9.98 8.90 -17.71
CA PRO A 446 -10.17 7.58 -18.30
C PRO A 446 -9.43 6.49 -17.51
N LYS A 447 -8.27 6.83 -16.91
CA LYS A 447 -7.56 5.91 -16.02
C LYS A 447 -8.36 5.61 -14.75
N MET A 448 -9.12 6.58 -14.25
CA MET A 448 -10.01 6.39 -13.11
C MET A 448 -11.22 5.50 -13.47
N GLU A 449 -11.82 5.72 -14.64
CA GLU A 449 -12.91 4.88 -15.16
C GLU A 449 -12.48 3.41 -15.34
N VAL A 450 -11.28 3.19 -15.88
CA VAL A 450 -10.65 1.85 -15.95
C VAL A 450 -10.46 1.22 -14.55
N MET A 451 -10.15 2.02 -13.53
CA MET A 451 -10.04 1.52 -12.15
C MET A 451 -11.39 1.07 -11.58
N GLY A 452 -12.48 1.74 -11.94
CA GLY A 452 -13.84 1.29 -11.61
C GLY A 452 -14.15 -0.07 -12.23
N ILE A 453 -13.87 -0.24 -13.53
CA ILE A 453 -14.07 -1.51 -14.25
C ILE A 453 -13.19 -2.62 -13.67
N TRP A 454 -11.93 -2.30 -13.37
CA TRP A 454 -11.03 -3.25 -12.72
C TRP A 454 -11.57 -3.68 -11.35
N LEU A 455 -12.04 -2.74 -10.52
CA LEU A 455 -12.66 -3.06 -9.23
C LEU A 455 -13.88 -3.97 -9.41
N ALA A 456 -14.78 -3.64 -10.36
CA ALA A 456 -15.95 -4.45 -10.69
C ALA A 456 -15.57 -5.89 -11.04
N SER A 457 -14.52 -6.10 -11.84
CA SER A 457 -14.04 -7.45 -12.20
C SER A 457 -13.58 -8.27 -11.00
N LYS A 458 -12.91 -7.62 -10.04
CA LYS A 458 -12.41 -8.28 -8.83
C LYS A 458 -13.54 -8.65 -7.88
N ILE A 459 -14.47 -7.72 -7.62
CA ILE A 459 -15.58 -8.00 -6.71
C ILE A 459 -16.60 -8.97 -7.33
N ALA A 460 -16.80 -8.96 -8.65
CA ALA A 460 -17.63 -9.95 -9.34
C ALA A 460 -17.03 -11.36 -9.21
N SER A 461 -15.72 -11.50 -9.42
CA SER A 461 -15.02 -12.80 -9.28
C SER A 461 -14.98 -13.26 -7.82
N PHE A 462 -14.88 -12.34 -6.87
CA PHE A 462 -15.02 -12.62 -5.45
C PHE A 462 -16.42 -13.17 -5.13
N VAL A 463 -17.49 -12.47 -5.53
CA VAL A 463 -18.87 -12.94 -5.33
C VAL A 463 -19.09 -14.31 -5.98
N GLN A 464 -18.59 -14.52 -7.20
CA GLN A 464 -18.69 -15.80 -7.90
C GLN A 464 -18.07 -16.94 -7.09
N LYS A 465 -16.82 -16.76 -6.64
CA LYS A 465 -16.07 -17.75 -5.88
C LYS A 465 -16.75 -18.04 -4.54
N GLU A 466 -17.06 -17.00 -3.80
CA GLU A 466 -17.63 -17.11 -2.46
C GLU A 466 -19.01 -17.78 -2.53
N MET A 467 -19.87 -17.36 -3.46
CA MET A 467 -21.20 -17.96 -3.63
C MET A 467 -21.20 -19.30 -4.38
N LYS A 468 -20.03 -19.81 -4.80
CA LYS A 468 -19.87 -21.09 -5.53
C LYS A 468 -20.69 -21.15 -6.82
N LEU A 469 -20.66 -20.05 -7.58
CA LEU A 469 -21.37 -19.83 -8.84
C LEU A 469 -20.44 -20.05 -10.04
N GLU A 470 -19.73 -21.18 -10.06
CA GLU A 470 -18.60 -21.42 -10.96
C GLU A 470 -18.97 -21.38 -12.46
N THR A 471 -20.23 -21.64 -12.80
CA THR A 471 -20.74 -21.68 -14.19
C THR A 471 -21.47 -20.40 -14.63
N SER A 472 -21.66 -19.44 -13.72
CA SER A 472 -22.43 -18.22 -14.02
C SER A 472 -21.71 -17.28 -14.99
N ARG A 473 -22.45 -16.76 -15.99
CA ARG A 473 -21.98 -15.67 -16.85
C ARG A 473 -21.77 -14.40 -16.03
N LYS A 474 -20.72 -13.65 -16.38
CA LYS A 474 -20.35 -12.39 -15.71
C LYS A 474 -20.37 -11.24 -16.69
N PHE A 475 -21.16 -10.22 -16.37
CA PHE A 475 -21.23 -8.98 -17.11
C PHE A 475 -20.67 -7.84 -16.26
N ILE A 476 -19.86 -6.98 -16.86
CA ILE A 476 -19.47 -5.69 -16.29
C ILE A 476 -20.11 -4.58 -17.12
N TRP A 477 -20.75 -3.64 -16.46
CA TRP A 477 -21.42 -2.50 -17.07
C TRP A 477 -20.64 -1.23 -16.74
N THR A 478 -20.41 -0.39 -17.75
CA THR A 478 -19.78 0.93 -17.59
C THR A 478 -20.46 1.95 -18.49
N ASP A 479 -20.54 3.18 -18.03
CA ASP A 479 -20.94 4.36 -18.80
C ASP A 479 -19.75 5.08 -19.46
N SER A 480 -18.52 4.63 -19.20
CA SER A 480 -17.32 5.13 -19.85
C SER A 480 -17.17 4.56 -21.25
N GLN A 481 -17.57 5.35 -22.25
CA GLN A 481 -17.39 5.01 -23.68
C GLN A 481 -15.91 4.78 -24.04
N ILE A 482 -15.00 5.57 -23.47
CA ILE A 482 -13.56 5.45 -23.72
C ILE A 482 -13.00 4.15 -23.14
N SER A 483 -13.38 3.80 -21.91
CA SER A 483 -12.93 2.56 -21.29
C SER A 483 -13.51 1.34 -21.99
N PHE A 484 -14.76 1.44 -22.44
CA PHE A 484 -15.39 0.42 -23.28
C PHE A 484 -14.62 0.21 -24.59
N TYR A 485 -14.25 1.28 -25.29
CA TYR A 485 -13.43 1.21 -26.50
C TYR A 485 -12.05 0.56 -26.24
N TRP A 486 -11.36 0.99 -25.18
CA TRP A 486 -10.06 0.42 -24.81
C TRP A 486 -10.12 -1.05 -24.41
N PHE A 487 -11.27 -1.52 -23.92
CA PHE A 487 -11.45 -2.94 -23.63
C PHE A 487 -11.55 -3.78 -24.91
N GLN A 488 -12.20 -3.26 -25.96
CA GLN A 488 -12.24 -3.90 -27.28
C GLN A 488 -10.86 -3.87 -27.97
N LYS A 489 -10.14 -2.75 -27.81
CA LYS A 489 -8.83 -2.54 -28.40
C LYS A 489 -7.87 -1.97 -27.35
N LEU A 490 -7.06 -2.85 -26.77
CA LEU A 490 -6.14 -2.49 -25.69
C LEU A 490 -5.20 -1.33 -26.11
N PRO A 491 -5.10 -0.26 -25.31
CA PRO A 491 -4.25 0.88 -25.61
C PRO A 491 -2.77 0.60 -25.33
N LYS A 492 -1.87 1.46 -25.81
CA LYS A 492 -0.43 1.35 -25.53
C LYS A 492 -0.05 1.80 -24.11
N ASP A 493 -0.88 2.62 -23.46
CA ASP A 493 -0.65 3.04 -22.07
C ASP A 493 -0.55 1.81 -21.15
N VAL A 494 0.63 1.60 -20.58
CA VAL A 494 0.96 0.38 -19.81
C VAL A 494 0.05 0.21 -18.59
N PHE A 495 -0.33 1.32 -17.93
CA PHE A 495 -1.20 1.26 -16.76
C PHE A 495 -2.60 0.78 -17.16
N VAL A 496 -3.19 1.37 -18.20
CA VAL A 496 -4.51 0.98 -18.69
C VAL A 496 -4.49 -0.44 -19.26
N CYS A 497 -3.51 -0.74 -20.11
CA CYS A 497 -3.35 -2.03 -20.77
C CYS A 497 -3.28 -3.18 -19.75
N ASN A 498 -2.45 -3.06 -18.72
CA ASN A 498 -2.31 -4.11 -17.70
C ASN A 498 -3.60 -4.31 -16.90
N ARG A 499 -4.36 -3.24 -16.60
CA ARG A 499 -5.61 -3.34 -15.83
C ARG A 499 -6.72 -3.97 -16.66
N LEU A 500 -6.83 -3.64 -17.94
CA LEU A 500 -7.80 -4.26 -18.83
C LEU A 500 -7.44 -5.72 -19.13
N LYS A 501 -6.15 -6.08 -19.20
CA LYS A 501 -5.72 -7.49 -19.24
C LYS A 501 -6.16 -8.27 -18.01
N ASP A 502 -6.04 -7.69 -16.80
CA ASP A 502 -6.55 -8.32 -15.58
C ASP A 502 -8.08 -8.52 -15.62
N VAL A 503 -8.82 -7.59 -16.23
CA VAL A 503 -10.27 -7.69 -16.43
C VAL A 503 -10.60 -8.80 -17.42
N LEU A 504 -9.92 -8.85 -18.57
CA LEU A 504 -10.09 -9.92 -19.57
C LEU A 504 -9.82 -11.31 -18.98
N ALA A 505 -8.76 -11.45 -18.18
CA ALA A 505 -8.43 -12.70 -17.48
C ALA A 505 -9.50 -13.14 -16.47
N SER A 506 -10.43 -12.25 -16.10
CA SER A 506 -11.53 -12.56 -15.18
C SER A 506 -12.74 -13.20 -15.88
N ASN A 507 -12.69 -13.48 -17.18
CA ASN A 507 -13.78 -14.09 -17.98
C ASN A 507 -15.11 -13.32 -17.82
N VAL A 508 -15.11 -12.06 -18.23
CA VAL A 508 -16.25 -11.14 -18.13
C VAL A 508 -16.58 -10.54 -19.48
N GLU A 509 -17.86 -10.26 -19.71
CA GLU A 509 -18.35 -9.50 -20.85
C GLU A 509 -18.54 -8.04 -20.44
N LEU A 510 -17.82 -7.11 -21.07
CA LEU A 510 -17.99 -5.68 -20.82
C LEU A 510 -19.11 -5.14 -21.70
N LEU A 511 -20.05 -4.42 -21.11
CA LEU A 511 -21.23 -3.82 -21.74
C LEU A 511 -21.33 -2.34 -21.38
N PHE A 512 -21.98 -1.57 -22.27
CA PHE A 512 -22.25 -0.17 -22.04
C PHE A 512 -23.60 0.03 -21.33
N VAL A 513 -23.64 0.92 -20.34
CA VAL A 513 -24.88 1.40 -19.71
C VAL A 513 -24.93 2.94 -19.77
N PRO A 514 -26.07 3.56 -20.06
CA PRO A 514 -26.20 5.02 -19.90
C PRO A 514 -25.96 5.42 -18.44
N GLY A 515 -25.23 6.51 -18.18
CA GLY A 515 -24.91 6.97 -16.82
C GLY A 515 -26.15 7.18 -15.93
N THR A 516 -27.27 7.64 -16.50
CA THR A 516 -28.55 7.80 -15.77
C THR A 516 -29.16 6.48 -15.29
N LEU A 517 -28.71 5.34 -15.83
CA LEU A 517 -29.12 3.99 -15.46
C LEU A 517 -28.00 3.24 -14.72
N ASN A 518 -26.88 3.89 -14.41
CA ASN A 518 -25.74 3.27 -13.73
C ASN A 518 -25.91 3.38 -12.20
N PRO A 519 -26.22 2.29 -11.48
CA PRO A 519 -26.37 2.33 -10.02
C PRO A 519 -25.06 2.66 -9.29
N ALA A 520 -23.90 2.41 -9.90
CA ALA A 520 -22.61 2.70 -9.28
C ALA A 520 -22.35 4.20 -9.07
N ASP A 521 -23.03 5.09 -9.83
CA ASP A 521 -22.98 6.56 -9.67
C ASP A 521 -23.37 6.98 -8.26
N LEU A 522 -24.37 6.32 -7.65
CA LEU A 522 -24.78 6.61 -6.27
C LEU A 522 -23.62 6.38 -5.28
N GLY A 523 -22.77 5.38 -5.54
CA GLY A 523 -21.62 5.07 -4.71
C GLY A 523 -20.44 6.03 -4.86
N THR A 524 -20.33 6.77 -5.96
CA THR A 524 -19.29 7.79 -6.16
C THR A 524 -19.79 9.19 -5.76
N ARG A 525 -21.04 9.52 -6.06
CA ARG A 525 -21.71 10.78 -5.73
C ARG A 525 -22.04 10.90 -4.24
N GLY A 526 -22.60 9.83 -3.68
CA GLY A 526 -23.13 9.71 -2.34
C GLY A 526 -24.50 10.37 -2.13
N VAL A 527 -25.28 9.79 -1.22
CA VAL A 527 -26.71 10.11 -0.96
C VAL A 527 -27.04 10.04 0.53
N SER A 528 -28.21 10.57 0.93
CA SER A 528 -28.75 10.36 2.28
C SER A 528 -29.34 8.95 2.47
N ILE A 529 -29.64 8.58 3.71
CA ILE A 529 -30.31 7.30 4.00
C ILE A 529 -31.73 7.26 3.44
N GLU A 530 -32.46 8.37 3.49
CA GLU A 530 -33.79 8.50 2.90
C GLU A 530 -33.74 8.28 1.39
N GLU A 531 -32.82 8.98 0.70
CA GLU A 531 -32.58 8.79 -0.73
C GLU A 531 -32.17 7.35 -1.06
N LEU A 532 -31.32 6.74 -0.23
CA LEU A 532 -30.87 5.35 -0.41
C LEU A 532 -32.03 4.36 -0.27
N ASN A 533 -32.91 4.53 0.71
CA ASN A 533 -34.08 3.67 0.90
C ASN A 533 -35.04 3.73 -0.29
N GLU A 534 -35.18 4.89 -0.93
CA GLU A 534 -36.03 5.08 -2.11
C GLU A 534 -35.34 4.66 -3.43
N ALA A 535 -34.01 4.48 -3.42
CA ALA A 535 -33.20 4.17 -4.59
C ALA A 535 -33.39 2.72 -5.09
N LYS A 536 -34.51 2.42 -5.74
CA LYS A 536 -34.80 1.10 -6.34
C LYS A 536 -33.69 0.61 -7.26
N CYS A 537 -33.06 1.50 -8.02
CA CYS A 537 -31.93 1.18 -8.90
C CYS A 537 -30.72 0.65 -8.12
N TRP A 538 -30.47 1.16 -6.90
CA TRP A 538 -29.38 0.65 -6.05
C TRP A 538 -29.65 -0.77 -5.57
N TRP A 539 -30.87 -1.05 -5.10
CA TRP A 539 -31.20 -2.35 -4.49
C TRP A 539 -31.47 -3.46 -5.50
N HIS A 540 -32.11 -3.13 -6.62
CA HIS A 540 -32.55 -4.10 -7.62
C HIS A 540 -31.81 -3.99 -8.94
N GLY A 541 -30.89 -3.03 -9.08
CA GLY A 541 -30.27 -2.71 -10.36
C GLY A 541 -31.22 -1.95 -11.28
N PRO A 542 -30.76 -1.55 -12.47
CA PRO A 542 -31.59 -0.85 -13.43
C PRO A 542 -32.69 -1.75 -13.98
N GLN A 543 -33.84 -1.16 -14.30
CA GLN A 543 -35.07 -1.88 -14.71
C GLN A 543 -34.84 -2.89 -15.84
N PHE A 544 -33.93 -2.62 -16.78
CA PHE A 544 -33.67 -3.53 -17.89
C PHE A 544 -33.09 -4.89 -17.46
N LEU A 545 -32.53 -5.03 -16.24
CA LEU A 545 -32.13 -6.34 -15.71
C LEU A 545 -33.32 -7.23 -15.37
N GLN A 546 -34.49 -6.65 -15.13
CA GLN A 546 -35.74 -7.40 -14.90
C GLN A 546 -36.41 -7.83 -16.22
N GLU A 547 -35.92 -7.30 -17.34
CA GLU A 547 -36.37 -7.61 -18.68
C GLU A 547 -35.48 -8.68 -19.34
N THR A 548 -35.88 -9.13 -20.52
CA THR A 548 -35.08 -10.01 -21.38
C THR A 548 -33.89 -9.27 -22.01
N GLN A 549 -32.84 -10.01 -22.37
CA GLN A 549 -31.58 -9.46 -22.86
C GLN A 549 -31.70 -8.58 -24.12
N ASP A 550 -32.72 -8.81 -24.96
CA ASP A 550 -33.01 -7.99 -26.15
C ASP A 550 -33.41 -6.55 -25.83
N LYS A 551 -33.92 -6.29 -24.61
CA LYS A 551 -34.28 -4.96 -24.13
C LYS A 551 -33.14 -4.24 -23.39
N TRP A 552 -31.98 -4.88 -23.24
CA TRP A 552 -30.84 -4.24 -22.61
C TRP A 552 -30.35 -3.04 -23.45
N PRO A 553 -29.69 -2.06 -22.82
CA PRO A 553 -29.10 -0.94 -23.55
C PRO A 553 -28.19 -1.48 -24.65
N LYS A 554 -28.55 -1.22 -25.90
CA LYS A 554 -27.70 -1.56 -27.02
C LYS A 554 -26.45 -0.69 -26.93
N THR A 555 -25.30 -1.33 -26.99
CA THR A 555 -24.04 -0.63 -27.20
C THR A 555 -24.18 0.14 -28.51
N LYS A 556 -24.18 1.48 -28.45
CA LYS A 556 -23.97 2.26 -29.67
C LYS A 556 -22.63 1.85 -30.25
N ASP A 557 -22.48 1.91 -31.57
CA ASP A 557 -21.17 1.71 -32.20
C ASP A 557 -20.27 2.93 -31.89
N VAL A 558 -19.88 3.04 -30.61
CA VAL A 558 -18.95 4.02 -30.06
C VAL A 558 -17.62 3.92 -30.80
N THR A 559 -17.30 2.71 -31.27
CA THR A 559 -16.12 2.37 -32.04
C THR A 559 -16.08 3.12 -33.37
N GLN A 560 -17.20 3.27 -34.10
CA GLN A 560 -17.25 4.11 -35.29
C GLN A 560 -17.02 5.60 -34.99
N THR A 561 -17.64 6.13 -33.94
CA THR A 561 -17.48 7.56 -33.57
C THR A 561 -16.06 7.85 -33.09
N ILE A 562 -15.49 6.99 -32.26
CA ILE A 562 -14.10 7.13 -31.78
C ILE A 562 -13.10 6.91 -32.92
N ASN A 563 -13.31 5.92 -33.79
CA ASN A 563 -12.43 5.70 -34.95
C ASN A 563 -12.49 6.88 -35.94
N ALA A 564 -13.66 7.50 -36.15
CA ALA A 564 -13.78 8.71 -36.94
C ALA A 564 -12.98 9.86 -36.33
N LEU A 565 -13.07 10.07 -35.01
CA LEU A 565 -12.28 11.07 -34.29
C LEU A 565 -10.77 10.78 -34.34
N ILE A 566 -10.37 9.51 -34.26
CA ILE A 566 -8.96 9.08 -34.40
C ILE A 566 -8.47 9.33 -35.83
N SER A 567 -9.30 9.11 -36.85
CA SER A 567 -8.93 9.32 -38.26
C SER A 567 -8.73 10.80 -38.62
N ILE A 568 -9.40 11.71 -37.90
CA ILE A 568 -9.25 13.17 -38.04
C ILE A 568 -7.99 13.67 -37.30
N SER A 569 -7.54 12.94 -36.27
CA SER A 569 -6.26 13.18 -35.59
C SER A 569 -5.12 12.66 -36.47
N SER A 570 -4.49 13.56 -37.22
CA SER A 570 -3.40 13.28 -38.17
C SER A 570 -2.12 12.68 -37.56
N ASN A 571 -2.06 12.46 -36.25
CA ASN A 571 -1.00 11.71 -35.58
C ASN A 571 -1.60 10.52 -34.83
N GLN A 572 -1.08 9.32 -35.12
CA GLN A 572 -1.39 8.05 -34.44
C GLN A 572 -0.83 8.00 -32.99
N ASP A 573 -0.96 9.09 -32.24
CA ASP A 573 -0.50 9.22 -30.87
C ASP A 573 -1.69 9.16 -29.90
N ASP A 574 -1.70 8.15 -29.03
CA ASP A 574 -2.72 7.91 -27.99
C ASP A 574 -2.91 9.13 -27.06
N THR A 575 -1.96 10.07 -27.07
CA THR A 575 -1.98 11.34 -26.34
C THR A 575 -3.08 12.30 -26.81
N ILE A 576 -3.39 12.32 -28.12
CA ILE A 576 -4.47 13.18 -28.67
C ILE A 576 -5.84 12.60 -28.31
N VAL A 577 -5.96 11.27 -28.21
CA VAL A 577 -7.19 10.63 -27.70
C VAL A 577 -7.48 11.08 -26.27
N LEU A 578 -6.46 11.18 -25.41
CA LEU A 578 -6.62 11.67 -24.03
C LEU A 578 -7.05 13.15 -23.96
N GLN A 579 -6.51 14.02 -24.84
CA GLN A 579 -6.91 15.43 -24.91
C GLN A 579 -8.32 15.62 -25.51
N ASN A 580 -8.70 14.81 -26.50
CA ASN A 580 -10.04 14.84 -27.09
C ASN A 580 -11.12 14.23 -26.18
N VAL A 581 -10.76 13.28 -25.31
CA VAL A 581 -11.67 12.74 -24.28
C VAL A 581 -12.06 13.81 -23.26
N GLU A 582 -11.19 14.77 -22.94
CA GLU A 582 -11.59 15.95 -22.15
C GLU A 582 -12.58 16.86 -22.88
N MET A 583 -12.49 16.97 -24.22
CA MET A 583 -13.49 17.67 -25.02
C MET A 583 -14.85 16.95 -25.05
N ILE A 584 -14.86 15.63 -25.20
CA ILE A 584 -16.09 14.81 -25.13
C ILE A 584 -16.74 14.99 -23.75
N ARG A 585 -15.94 14.95 -22.67
CA ARG A 585 -16.44 15.19 -21.31
C ARG A 585 -16.96 16.61 -21.10
N LYS A 586 -16.34 17.64 -21.69
CA LYS A 586 -16.86 19.02 -21.67
C LYS A 586 -18.23 19.11 -22.35
N TYR A 587 -18.40 18.45 -23.48
CA TYR A 587 -19.67 18.42 -24.21
C TYR A 587 -20.77 17.67 -23.44
N GLU A 588 -20.42 16.63 -22.70
CA GLU A 588 -21.36 15.85 -21.87
C GLU A 588 -21.70 16.54 -20.55
N ILE A 589 -20.74 17.17 -19.86
CA ILE A 589 -20.99 18.01 -18.69
C ILE A 589 -21.94 19.17 -19.04
N GLU A 590 -21.75 19.82 -20.20
CA GLU A 590 -22.69 20.85 -20.69
C GLU A 590 -24.09 20.28 -20.98
N LYS A 591 -24.19 19.04 -21.47
CA LYS A 591 -25.46 18.40 -21.79
C LYS A 591 -26.24 17.98 -20.55
N ASP A 592 -25.56 17.53 -19.50
CA ASP A 592 -26.18 17.19 -18.22
C ASP A 592 -26.56 18.44 -17.41
N LEU A 593 -25.76 19.52 -17.47
CA LEU A 593 -26.16 20.83 -16.94
C LEU A 593 -27.40 21.41 -17.65
N ARG A 594 -27.54 21.20 -18.98
CA ARG A 594 -28.74 21.58 -19.76
C ARG A 594 -29.97 20.70 -19.46
N ARG A 595 -29.77 19.46 -18.99
CA ARG A 595 -30.87 18.57 -18.54
C ARG A 595 -31.35 18.89 -17.13
N CYS A 596 -30.46 19.32 -16.23
CA CYS A 596 -30.83 19.81 -14.90
C CYS A 596 -31.62 21.13 -14.93
N SER A 597 -31.53 21.91 -16.02
CA SER A 597 -32.27 23.18 -16.19
C SER A 597 -33.68 23.01 -16.77
N CYS A 598 -34.15 21.78 -16.98
CA CYS A 598 -35.52 21.48 -17.40
C CYS A 598 -36.41 20.98 -16.22
N ARG A 599 -36.42 21.70 -15.09
CA ARG A 599 -37.61 21.75 -14.21
C ARG A 599 -38.31 23.08 -14.47
N LYS A 600 -39.33 23.08 -15.34
CA LYS A 600 -40.24 24.23 -15.43
C LYS A 600 -41.00 24.36 -14.11
N PRO A 601 -41.16 25.56 -13.55
CA PRO A 601 -42.07 25.78 -12.44
C PRO A 601 -43.51 25.68 -12.96
N GLN A 602 -44.27 24.69 -12.50
CA GLN A 602 -45.72 24.73 -12.67
C GLN A 602 -46.34 25.47 -11.48
N GLY A 603 -46.97 26.61 -11.80
CA GLY A 603 -48.28 26.97 -11.25
C GLY A 603 -48.35 27.40 -9.79
N GLY A 604 -48.01 28.66 -9.54
CA GLY A 604 -48.51 29.41 -8.38
C GLY A 604 -49.31 30.61 -8.87
N GLY A 605 -50.52 30.38 -9.38
CA GLY A 605 -51.50 31.45 -9.56
C GLY A 605 -52.30 31.60 -8.27
N ASN A 606 -52.17 32.74 -7.60
CA ASN A 606 -53.30 33.58 -7.19
C ASN A 606 -52.83 34.79 -6.37
N ASN A 607 -53.17 35.97 -6.90
CA ASN A 607 -53.78 37.15 -6.27
C ASN A 607 -53.57 37.30 -4.74
N TYR A 608 -53.07 38.43 -4.24
CA TYR A 608 -53.81 39.69 -4.13
C TYR A 608 -52.89 40.67 -3.38
N SER A 609 -52.89 41.92 -3.87
CA SER A 609 -52.57 43.19 -3.19
C SER A 609 -51.13 43.49 -2.78
#